data_AF-A0A0C3QKJ5-F1
#
_entry.id   AF-A0A0C3QKJ5-F1
#
_cell.length_a   1.000
_cell.length_b   1.000
_cell.length_c   1.000
_cell.angle_alpha   90.00
_cell.angle_beta   90.00
_cell.angle_gamma   90.00
#
_symmetry.space_group_name_H-M   'P 1'
#
loop_
_entity.id
_entity.type
_entity.pdbx_description
1 polymer ?
#
loop_
_entity_poly.entity_id
_entity_poly.type
_entity_poly.pdbx_seq_one_letter_code
_entity_poly.pdbx_strand_id
1 'polypeptide(L)'
;MSSNKLNLGKALALPTGLSRPSSRTSQAAQAPIQSQSKWEKIAETHAAIVSVLETTHWPRKSEDSVKSLITVIEQVPIAKGPSQDDLIHQPANVDQLASVLQTVKTKLDAAASRHGASTKPSAFFHRSETCNQVLNTCRQDIADALRTLHDAYA
;
A
#
# COMPACT_ATOMS: atom_id res chain seq x y z
N MET A 1 -34.86 -4.86 -56.75
CA MET A 1 -34.12 -4.06 -57.73
C MET A 1 -33.80 -2.72 -57.11
N SER A 2 -32.56 -2.31 -57.33
CA SER A 2 -31.85 -1.19 -56.72
C SER A 2 -32.39 0.18 -57.16
N SER A 3 -32.03 1.18 -56.35
CA SER A 3 -31.71 2.56 -56.74
C SER A 3 -32.82 3.62 -56.70
N ASN A 4 -32.75 4.39 -55.62
CA ASN A 4 -32.50 5.83 -55.61
C ASN A 4 -33.22 6.70 -56.67
N LYS A 5 -34.13 7.54 -56.19
CA LYS A 5 -34.43 8.85 -56.78
C LYS A 5 -34.05 9.95 -55.80
N LEU A 6 -33.00 10.70 -56.13
CA LEU A 6 -32.76 12.04 -55.60
C LEU A 6 -33.44 13.03 -56.56
N ASN A 7 -34.37 13.83 -56.03
CA ASN A 7 -34.85 15.09 -56.62
C ASN A 7 -34.43 16.18 -55.62
N LEU A 8 -33.42 16.98 -55.96
CA LEU A 8 -33.50 18.23 -56.73
C LEU A 8 -33.98 19.41 -55.89
N GLY A 9 -33.08 20.38 -55.74
CA GLY A 9 -33.46 21.79 -55.67
C GLY A 9 -33.64 22.36 -54.27
N LYS A 10 -32.60 23.00 -53.74
CA LYS A 10 -32.40 24.47 -53.79
C LYS A 10 -31.56 24.92 -52.59
N ALA A 11 -30.30 25.24 -52.90
CA ALA A 11 -29.36 26.08 -52.16
C ALA A 11 -30.02 27.38 -51.63
N LEU A 12 -29.60 28.05 -50.56
CA LEU A 12 -28.46 27.96 -49.64
C LEU A 12 -28.94 28.76 -48.41
N ALA A 13 -29.27 28.09 -47.31
CA ALA A 13 -29.49 28.76 -46.02
C ALA A 13 -28.18 28.68 -45.23
N LEU A 14 -27.76 29.83 -44.68
CA LEU A 14 -26.53 30.01 -43.90
C LEU A 14 -26.40 29.01 -42.73
N PRO A 15 -25.16 28.68 -42.32
CA PRO A 15 -24.87 27.57 -41.43
C PRO A 15 -25.21 27.83 -39.95
N THR A 16 -25.78 26.78 -39.36
CA THR A 16 -25.55 26.20 -38.03
C THR A 16 -24.57 26.94 -37.12
N GLY A 17 -25.05 27.32 -35.94
CA GLY A 17 -24.20 27.74 -34.82
C GLY A 17 -24.99 27.83 -33.51
N LEU A 18 -25.32 26.67 -32.94
CA LEU A 18 -25.78 26.52 -31.55
C LEU A 18 -24.81 27.25 -30.62
N SER A 19 -25.10 28.50 -30.27
CA SER A 19 -24.37 29.24 -29.25
C SER A 19 -24.88 28.78 -27.88
N ARG A 20 -24.22 27.72 -27.42
CA ARG A 20 -24.31 27.14 -26.08
C ARG A 20 -24.04 28.23 -25.03
N PRO A 21 -24.86 28.36 -23.97
CA PRO A 21 -24.56 29.31 -22.90
C PRO A 21 -23.30 28.89 -22.16
N SER A 22 -22.27 29.73 -22.25
CA SER A 22 -21.11 29.72 -21.37
C SER A 22 -21.54 30.20 -19.99
N SER A 23 -21.45 29.34 -18.97
CA SER A 23 -21.27 29.77 -17.58
C SER A 23 -20.78 28.62 -16.71
N ARG A 24 -19.49 28.72 -16.38
CA ARG A 24 -18.80 28.16 -15.21
C ARG A 24 -19.03 26.67 -14.95
N THR A 25 -18.29 25.85 -15.70
CA THR A 25 -17.70 24.66 -15.09
C THR A 25 -16.78 25.16 -13.99
N SER A 26 -17.20 25.01 -12.73
CA SER A 26 -16.28 25.03 -11.60
C SER A 26 -15.30 23.88 -11.82
N GLN A 27 -14.19 24.15 -12.52
CA GLN A 27 -12.97 23.40 -12.31
C GLN A 27 -12.61 23.65 -10.85
N ALA A 28 -13.07 22.77 -9.97
CA ALA A 28 -12.35 22.54 -8.74
C ALA A 28 -10.93 22.29 -9.20
N ALA A 29 -10.04 23.23 -8.87
CA ALA A 29 -8.62 23.01 -8.96
C ALA A 29 -8.38 21.66 -8.30
N GLN A 30 -8.08 20.64 -9.11
CA GLN A 30 -7.47 19.44 -8.59
C GLN A 30 -6.18 19.98 -7.99
N ALA A 31 -6.19 20.18 -6.67
CA ALA A 31 -4.96 20.33 -5.92
C ALA A 31 -4.03 19.24 -6.46
N PRO A 32 -2.73 19.53 -6.69
CA PRO A 32 -1.81 18.46 -7.01
C PRO A 32 -2.01 17.44 -5.89
N ILE A 33 -2.50 16.25 -6.24
CA ILE A 33 -2.50 15.14 -5.31
C ILE A 33 -1.03 15.00 -5.00
N GLN A 34 -0.59 15.52 -3.84
CA GLN A 34 0.78 15.38 -3.39
C GLN A 34 1.02 13.88 -3.42
N SER A 35 1.75 13.44 -4.44
CA SER A 35 2.08 12.04 -4.60
C SER A 35 3.04 11.75 -3.46
N GLN A 36 2.48 11.24 -2.37
CA GLN A 36 3.23 10.85 -1.19
C GLN A 36 4.41 10.00 -1.64
N SER A 37 5.61 10.37 -1.21
CA SER A 37 6.83 9.67 -1.61
C SER A 37 6.75 8.22 -1.13
N LYS A 38 7.37 7.30 -1.87
CA LYS A 38 7.33 5.88 -1.49
C LYS A 38 7.95 5.63 -0.11
N TRP A 39 8.92 6.45 0.27
CA TRP A 39 9.56 6.40 1.60
C TRP A 39 8.63 6.84 2.72
N GLU A 40 7.79 7.85 2.49
CA GLU A 40 6.73 8.20 3.45
C GLU A 40 5.75 7.04 3.64
N LYS A 41 5.36 6.35 2.56
CA LYS A 41 4.50 5.15 2.67
C LYS A 41 5.17 4.01 3.43
N ILE A 42 6.47 3.80 3.23
CA ILE A 42 7.26 2.82 3.99
C ILE A 42 7.29 3.20 5.48
N ALA A 43 7.55 4.47 5.80
CA ALA A 43 7.59 4.96 7.17
C ALA A 43 6.22 4.83 7.88
N GLU A 44 5.13 5.16 7.19
CA GLU A 44 3.77 4.98 7.72
C GLU A 44 3.43 3.50 7.94
N THR A 45 3.75 2.64 6.96
CA THR A 45 3.49 1.20 7.07
C THR A 45 4.32 0.59 8.19
N HIS A 46 5.58 0.99 8.33
CA HIS A 46 6.44 0.63 9.46
C HIS A 46 5.80 1.01 10.79
N ALA A 47 5.39 2.27 10.96
CA ALA A 47 4.76 2.74 12.18
C ALA A 47 3.47 1.96 12.49
N ALA A 48 2.68 1.64 11.46
CA ALA A 48 1.47 0.83 11.62
C ALA A 48 1.78 -0.61 12.07
N ILE A 49 2.81 -1.24 11.51
CA ILE A 49 3.25 -2.59 11.93
C ILE A 49 3.68 -2.59 13.39
N VAL A 50 4.54 -1.65 13.79
CA VAL A 50 5.01 -1.52 15.18
C VAL A 50 3.82 -1.31 16.12
N SER A 51 2.91 -0.40 15.76
CA SER A 51 1.69 -0.16 16.54
C SER A 51 0.84 -1.43 16.73
N VAL A 52 0.63 -2.22 15.68
CA VAL A 52 -0.12 -3.49 15.78
C VAL A 52 0.60 -4.47 16.71
N LEU A 53 1.93 -4.58 16.61
CA LEU A 53 2.72 -5.49 17.44
C LEU A 53 2.72 -5.09 18.92
N GLU A 54 2.74 -3.80 19.24
CA GLU A 54 2.77 -3.31 20.62
C GLU A 54 1.38 -3.27 21.28
N THR A 55 0.33 -2.94 20.52
CA THR A 55 -1.01 -2.73 21.09
C THR A 55 -1.85 -4.01 21.12
N THR A 56 -1.48 -5.04 20.36
CA THR A 56 -2.21 -6.31 20.33
C THR A 56 -1.83 -7.17 21.54
N HIS A 57 -2.84 -7.75 22.20
CA HIS A 57 -2.64 -8.71 23.28
C HIS A 57 -2.32 -10.10 22.71
N TRP A 58 -1.06 -10.33 22.36
CA TRP A 58 -0.62 -11.59 21.79
C TRP A 58 -0.71 -12.75 22.79
N PRO A 59 -0.89 -14.00 22.31
CA PRO A 59 -0.75 -15.17 23.17
C PRO A 59 0.63 -15.18 23.85
N ARG A 60 0.68 -15.53 25.14
CA ARG A 60 1.94 -15.54 25.93
C ARG A 60 3.07 -16.33 25.28
N LYS A 61 2.75 -17.44 24.61
CA LYS A 61 3.71 -18.29 23.88
C LYS A 61 4.26 -17.66 22.58
N SER A 62 3.77 -16.48 22.22
CA SER A 62 4.13 -15.75 21.01
C SER A 62 4.85 -14.43 21.29
N GLU A 63 4.98 -14.02 22.56
CA GLU A 63 5.65 -12.78 22.95
C GLU A 63 7.10 -12.69 22.44
N ASP A 64 7.85 -13.80 22.49
CA ASP A 64 9.23 -13.82 21.98
C ASP A 64 9.31 -13.66 20.46
N SER A 65 8.34 -14.23 19.73
CA SER A 65 8.20 -14.06 18.28
C SER A 65 7.85 -12.61 17.92
N VAL A 66 6.99 -11.96 18.72
CA VAL A 66 6.63 -10.54 18.57
C VAL A 66 7.87 -9.65 18.78
N LYS A 67 8.60 -9.84 19.88
CA LYS A 67 9.85 -9.10 20.16
C LYS A 67 10.88 -9.28 19.05
N SER A 68 11.02 -10.50 18.56
CA SER A 68 11.94 -10.81 17.44
C SER A 68 11.53 -10.08 16.15
N LEU A 69 10.23 -10.00 15.88
CA LEU A 69 9.71 -9.28 14.72
C LEU A 69 9.89 -7.75 14.87
N ILE A 70 9.66 -7.20 16.07
CA ILE A 70 9.95 -5.79 16.37
C ILE A 70 11.42 -5.45 16.11
N THR A 71 12.35 -6.32 16.54
CA THR A 71 13.79 -6.11 16.33
C THR A 71 14.17 -6.06 14.85
N VAL A 72 13.47 -6.81 13.99
CA VAL A 72 13.73 -6.82 12.54
C VAL A 72 13.05 -5.64 11.84
N ILE A 73 11.83 -5.27 12.22
CA ILE A 73 11.14 -4.12 11.61
C ILE A 73 11.85 -2.80 11.94
N GLU A 74 12.47 -2.66 13.11
CA GLU A 74 13.27 -1.49 13.48
C GLU A 74 14.52 -1.29 12.59
N GLN A 75 14.95 -2.32 11.86
CA GLN A 75 16.05 -2.21 10.90
C GLN A 75 15.61 -1.62 9.55
N VAL A 76 14.30 -1.42 9.35
CA VAL A 76 13.78 -0.80 8.13
C VAL A 76 14.24 0.66 8.06
N PRO A 77 14.86 1.08 6.95
CA PRO A 77 15.30 2.47 6.79
C PRO A 77 14.09 3.42 6.65
N ILE A 78 13.73 4.09 7.75
CA ILE A 78 12.62 5.07 7.79
C ILE A 78 13.08 6.54 7.79
N ALA A 79 14.30 6.83 8.25
CA ALA A 79 14.81 8.19 8.43
C ALA A 79 15.63 8.73 7.25
N LYS A 80 16.05 7.85 6.33
CA LYS A 80 16.86 8.21 5.16
C LYS A 80 16.08 7.91 3.89
N GLY A 81 15.03 8.70 3.65
CA GLY A 81 14.63 8.94 2.26
C GLY A 81 15.86 9.47 1.50
N PRO A 82 16.17 8.96 0.31
CA PRO A 82 17.22 9.51 -0.53
C PRO A 82 17.00 11.01 -0.73
N SER A 83 18.08 11.75 -0.96
CA SER A 83 17.98 13.18 -1.27
C SER A 83 17.08 13.40 -2.50
N GLN A 84 16.55 14.60 -2.70
CA GLN A 84 15.57 14.85 -3.76
C GLN A 84 16.11 14.50 -5.18
N ASP A 85 17.43 14.50 -5.35
CA ASP A 85 18.15 14.08 -6.56
C ASP A 85 18.23 12.56 -6.74
N ASP A 86 18.24 11.79 -5.64
CA ASP A 86 18.30 10.32 -5.66
C ASP A 86 16.92 9.67 -5.94
N LEU A 87 15.83 10.44 -5.91
CA LEU A 87 14.48 9.99 -6.26
C LEU A 87 14.36 9.58 -7.74
N ILE A 88 15.23 10.09 -8.61
CA ILE A 88 15.22 9.80 -10.05
C ILE A 88 15.73 8.36 -10.32
N HIS A 89 16.48 7.77 -9.39
CA HIS A 89 17.03 6.41 -9.49
C HIS A 89 16.64 5.54 -8.29
N GLN A 90 15.36 5.62 -7.90
CA GLN A 90 14.84 4.77 -6.84
C GLN A 90 14.90 3.30 -7.29
N PRO A 91 15.70 2.43 -6.64
CA PRO A 91 15.86 1.06 -7.10
C PRO A 91 14.55 0.29 -6.92
N ALA A 92 14.27 -0.63 -7.83
CA ALA A 92 13.09 -1.52 -7.80
C ALA A 92 12.93 -2.24 -6.44
N ASN A 93 14.02 -2.36 -5.68
CA ASN A 93 14.06 -3.01 -4.38
C ASN A 93 13.33 -2.20 -3.29
N VAL A 94 13.14 -0.89 -3.46
CA VAL A 94 12.29 -0.06 -2.59
C VAL A 94 10.81 -0.38 -2.79
N ASP A 95 10.39 -0.64 -4.04
CA ASP A 95 9.02 -1.08 -4.33
C ASP A 95 8.75 -2.46 -3.75
N GLN A 96 9.74 -3.36 -3.84
CA GLN A 96 9.67 -4.67 -3.21
C GLN A 96 9.54 -4.57 -1.68
N LEU A 97 10.36 -3.74 -1.03
CA LEU A 97 10.27 -3.51 0.42
C LEU A 97 8.90 -2.97 0.81
N ALA A 98 8.40 -1.94 0.12
CA ALA A 98 7.08 -1.37 0.39
C ALA A 98 5.96 -2.42 0.26
N SER A 99 6.00 -3.25 -0.79
CA SER A 99 5.04 -4.33 -1.02
C SER A 99 5.09 -5.41 0.08
N VAL A 100 6.29 -5.78 0.51
CA VAL A 100 6.51 -6.75 1.60
C VAL A 100 5.96 -6.20 2.91
N LEU A 101 6.29 -4.95 3.26
CA LEU A 101 5.77 -4.30 4.47
C LEU A 101 4.25 -4.23 4.46
N GLN A 102 3.64 -3.87 3.33
CA GLN A 102 2.19 -3.85 3.20
C GLN A 102 1.57 -5.24 3.41
N THR A 103 2.19 -6.27 2.83
CA THR A 103 1.76 -7.67 2.99
C THR A 103 1.87 -8.13 4.45
N VAL A 104 2.99 -7.80 5.11
CA VAL A 104 3.20 -8.10 6.53
C VAL A 104 2.16 -7.40 7.39
N LYS A 105 1.89 -6.11 7.16
CA LYS A 105 0.83 -5.38 7.85
C LYS A 105 -0.51 -6.10 7.71
N THR A 106 -0.91 -6.50 6.51
CA THR A 106 -2.16 -7.24 6.29
C THR A 106 -2.20 -8.58 7.04
N LYS A 107 -1.10 -9.34 7.03
CA LYS A 107 -1.00 -10.61 7.79
C LYS A 107 -1.13 -10.38 9.30
N LEU A 108 -0.47 -9.34 9.81
CA LEU A 108 -0.49 -8.98 11.22
C LEU A 108 -1.86 -8.47 11.66
N ASP A 109 -2.53 -7.61 10.88
CA ASP A 109 -3.89 -7.15 11.16
C ASP A 109 -4.86 -8.35 11.25
N ALA A 110 -4.75 -9.31 10.33
CA ALA A 110 -5.56 -10.53 10.34
C ALA A 110 -5.25 -11.41 11.57
N ALA A 111 -3.98 -11.54 11.95
CA ALA A 111 -3.57 -12.29 13.13
C ALA A 111 -4.04 -11.61 14.42
N ALA A 112 -3.86 -10.29 14.54
CA ALA A 112 -4.29 -9.49 15.67
C ALA A 112 -5.81 -9.58 15.86
N SER A 113 -6.59 -9.46 14.77
CA SER A 113 -8.05 -9.61 14.82
C SER A 113 -8.48 -11.01 15.31
N ARG A 114 -7.79 -12.07 14.87
CA ARG A 114 -8.11 -13.46 15.21
C ARG A 114 -7.66 -13.88 16.60
N HIS A 115 -6.54 -13.34 17.07
CA HIS A 115 -5.84 -13.83 18.26
C HIS A 115 -5.83 -12.83 19.42
N GLY A 116 -5.84 -11.52 19.12
CA GLY A 116 -5.69 -10.43 20.09
C GLY A 116 -6.90 -10.16 21.01
N ALA A 117 -8.04 -10.81 20.78
CA ALA A 117 -9.28 -10.55 21.52
C ALA A 117 -9.85 -11.76 22.28
N SER A 118 -9.25 -12.95 22.19
CA SER A 118 -9.90 -14.14 22.73
C SER A 118 -9.38 -14.52 24.11
N THR A 119 -10.19 -14.27 25.13
CA THR A 119 -9.96 -14.63 26.54
C THR A 119 -10.29 -16.10 26.88
N LYS A 120 -10.53 -16.97 25.88
CA LYS A 120 -11.08 -18.32 26.10
C LYS A 120 -9.99 -19.43 26.20
N PRO A 121 -9.81 -20.10 27.37
CA PRO A 121 -8.69 -21.00 27.70
C PRO A 121 -8.41 -22.15 26.71
N SER A 122 -9.46 -22.77 26.16
CA SER A 122 -9.35 -23.98 25.34
C SER A 122 -8.92 -23.72 23.90
N ALA A 123 -8.93 -22.47 23.44
CA ALA A 123 -8.52 -22.11 22.09
C ALA A 123 -7.05 -21.65 22.00
N PHE A 124 -6.36 -21.46 23.13
CA PHE A 124 -5.06 -20.78 23.14
C PHE A 124 -3.90 -21.61 22.57
N PHE A 125 -3.86 -22.93 22.75
CA PHE A 125 -2.69 -23.73 22.34
C PHE A 125 -2.51 -23.77 20.82
N HIS A 126 -3.53 -24.17 20.06
CA HIS A 126 -3.48 -24.17 18.60
C HIS A 126 -3.38 -22.76 18.01
N ARG A 127 -4.00 -21.76 18.65
CA ARG A 127 -3.90 -20.36 18.23
C ARG A 127 -2.50 -19.77 18.41
N SER A 128 -1.75 -20.23 19.41
CA SER A 128 -0.37 -19.77 19.65
C SER A 128 0.59 -20.26 18.56
N GLU A 129 0.43 -21.51 18.12
CA GLU A 129 1.29 -22.10 17.09
C GLU A 129 1.06 -21.43 15.73
N THR A 130 -0.20 -21.27 15.31
CA THR A 130 -0.53 -20.53 14.08
C THR A 130 -0.08 -19.06 14.16
N CYS A 131 -0.24 -18.41 15.31
CA CYS A 131 0.23 -17.04 15.52
C CYS A 131 1.76 -16.95 15.39
N ASN A 132 2.50 -17.86 16.03
CA ASN A 132 3.95 -17.95 15.91
C ASN A 132 4.40 -18.18 14.47
N GLN A 133 3.69 -19.02 13.71
CA GLN A 133 3.99 -19.24 12.31
C GLN A 133 3.84 -17.94 11.50
N VAL A 134 2.73 -17.21 11.68
CA VAL A 134 2.52 -15.92 10.99
C VAL A 134 3.59 -14.90 11.36
N LEU A 135 3.90 -14.75 12.66
CA LEU A 135 4.92 -13.81 13.13
C LEU A 135 6.31 -14.14 12.58
N ASN A 136 6.68 -15.43 12.58
CA ASN A 136 7.97 -15.88 12.04
C ASN A 136 8.05 -15.72 10.52
N THR A 137 6.97 -15.99 9.78
CA THR A 137 6.91 -15.69 8.35
C THR A 137 7.06 -14.20 8.09
N CYS A 138 6.37 -13.34 8.84
CA CYS A 138 6.51 -11.89 8.69
C CYS A 138 7.94 -11.43 8.95
N ARG A 139 8.60 -12.00 9.96
CA ARG A 139 10.00 -11.71 10.29
C ARG A 139 10.92 -12.07 9.12
N GLN A 140 10.73 -13.26 8.56
CA GLN A 140 11.54 -13.75 7.44
C GLN A 140 11.32 -12.89 6.20
N ASP A 141 10.06 -12.58 5.87
CA ASP A 141 9.69 -11.75 4.71
C ASP A 141 10.41 -10.38 4.78
N ILE A 142 10.41 -9.72 5.96
CA ILE A 142 11.10 -8.44 6.15
C ILE A 142 12.62 -8.61 6.06
N ALA A 143 13.19 -9.60 6.74
CA ALA A 143 14.64 -9.83 6.72
C ALA A 143 15.16 -10.08 5.30
N ASP A 144 14.42 -10.84 4.48
CA ASP A 144 14.77 -11.10 3.08
C ASP A 144 14.65 -9.85 2.20
N ALA A 145 13.63 -9.02 2.44
CA ALA A 145 13.49 -7.73 1.76
C ALA A 145 14.64 -6.76 2.11
N LEU A 146 15.04 -6.70 3.38
CA LEU A 146 16.16 -5.87 3.84
C LEU A 146 17.49 -6.34 3.27
N ARG A 147 17.73 -7.66 3.22
CA ARG A 147 18.92 -8.23 2.59
C ARG A 147 18.99 -7.89 1.10
N THR A 148 17.88 -8.05 0.38
CA THR A 148 17.78 -7.70 -1.04
C THR A 148 18.00 -6.21 -1.28
N LEU A 149 17.54 -5.36 -0.35
CA LEU A 149 17.81 -3.92 -0.40
C LEU A 149 19.31 -3.65 -0.19
N HIS A 150 19.93 -4.24 0.83
CA HIS A 150 21.35 -4.07 1.13
C HIS A 150 22.25 -4.50 -0.04
N ASP A 151 21.98 -5.67 -0.63
CA ASP A 151 22.74 -6.20 -1.77
C ASP A 151 22.66 -5.30 -3.02
N ALA A 152 21.69 -4.38 -3.08
CA ALA A 152 21.54 -3.42 -4.17
C ALA A 152 22.37 -2.14 -3.98
N TYR A 153 22.80 -1.87 -2.75
CA TYR A 153 23.57 -0.68 -2.37
C TYR A 153 25.02 -1.01 -1.97
N ALA A 154 25.37 -2.29 -1.88
CA ALA A 154 26.73 -2.80 -1.62
C ALA A 154 27.56 -2.89 -2.91
#